data_AF-A0A917T610-F1
#
_entry.id   AF-A0A917T610-F1
#
_cell.length_a   1.000
_cell.length_b   1.000
_cell.length_c   1.000
_cell.angle_alpha   90.00
_cell.angle_beta   90.00
_cell.angle_gamma   90.00
#
_symmetry.space_group_name_H-M   'P 1'
#
loop_
_entity.id
_entity.type
_entity.pdbx_description
1 polymer ?
#
loop_
_entity_poly.entity_id
_entity_poly.type
_entity_poly.pdbx_seq_one_letter_code
_entity_poly.pdbx_strand_id
1 'polypeptide(L)'
;MGARGYPLQPAEPGLILTPLSAAFYADPDDRAAREAVVPARRIGRPSDIADAALFLSSARAAYVSGADLVVDGAFTQTLMTHIPRKRAPAAG
;
A
#
# COMPACT_ATOMS: atom_id res chain seq x y z
N MET A 1 -24.06 -2.06 -9.30
CA MET A 1 -24.78 -1.14 -8.39
C MET A 1 -25.03 -1.88 -7.08
N GLY A 2 -24.28 -1.59 -6.02
CA GLY A 2 -24.39 -2.26 -4.72
C GLY A 2 -25.08 -1.35 -3.70
N ALA A 3 -26.24 -1.80 -3.21
CA ALA A 3 -27.07 -1.43 -2.05
C ALA A 3 -27.16 -0.01 -1.45
N ARG A 4 -26.28 0.96 -1.71
CA ARG A 4 -26.41 2.39 -1.35
C ARG A 4 -25.46 3.16 -2.25
N GLY A 5 -26.02 3.96 -3.17
CA GLY A 5 -25.33 4.58 -4.31
C GLY A 5 -24.21 5.58 -3.98
N TYR A 6 -23.13 5.13 -3.35
CA TYR A 6 -21.87 5.84 -3.27
C TYR A 6 -20.94 5.32 -4.38
N PRO A 7 -20.20 6.21 -5.07
CA PRO A 7 -19.22 5.79 -6.06
C PRO A 7 -18.18 4.90 -5.40
N LEU A 8 -17.83 3.79 -6.07
CA LEU A 8 -16.71 2.93 -5.67
C LEU A 8 -15.47 3.82 -5.48
N GLN A 9 -14.89 3.80 -4.28
CA GLN A 9 -13.63 4.50 -4.04
C GLN A 9 -12.50 3.63 -4.60
N PRO A 10 -11.55 4.20 -5.37
CA PRO A 10 -10.41 3.45 -5.84
C PRO A 10 -9.52 3.06 -4.65
N ALA A 11 -9.13 1.79 -4.59
CA ALA A 11 -7.99 1.36 -3.78
C ALA A 11 -6.75 1.42 -4.67
N GLU A 12 -5.69 2.06 -4.21
CA GLU A 12 -4.41 2.11 -4.94
C GLU A 12 -3.47 1.03 -4.36
N PRO A 13 -3.37 -0.15 -5.03
CA PRO A 13 -2.53 -1.22 -4.54
C PRO A 13 -1.05 -0.89 -4.74
N GLY A 14 -0.24 -1.24 -3.75
CA GLY A 14 1.21 -1.31 -3.88
C GLY A 14 1.71 -2.61 -4.52
N LEU A 15 2.85 -3.09 -4.05
CA LEU A 15 3.38 -4.39 -4.41
C LEU A 15 2.49 -5.50 -3.82
N ILE A 16 1.58 -6.06 -4.62
CA ILE A 16 0.68 -7.15 -4.21
C ILE A 16 1.04 -8.45 -4.94
N LEU A 17 1.07 -9.56 -4.21
CA LEU A 17 1.29 -10.90 -4.76
C LEU A 17 -0.01 -11.43 -5.40
N THR A 18 -0.09 -11.32 -6.71
CA THR A 18 -1.15 -11.89 -7.56
C THR A 18 -0.58 -12.94 -8.51
N PRO A 19 -1.40 -13.78 -9.16
CA PRO A 19 -0.90 -14.70 -10.19
C PRO A 19 -0.12 -13.98 -11.31
N LEU A 20 -0.54 -12.79 -11.70
CA LEU A 20 0.13 -11.96 -12.71
C LEU A 20 1.52 -11.49 -12.26
N SER A 21 1.69 -11.19 -10.97
CA SER A 21 2.94 -10.67 -10.43
C SER A 21 3.85 -11.72 -9.80
N ALA A 22 3.40 -12.97 -9.71
CA ALA A 22 4.10 -14.04 -8.99
C ALA A 22 5.54 -14.25 -9.50
N ALA A 23 5.75 -14.11 -10.82
CA ALA A 23 7.07 -14.21 -11.44
C ALA A 23 8.08 -13.18 -10.90
N PHE A 24 7.64 -11.99 -10.50
CA PHE A 24 8.52 -10.93 -9.96
C PHE A 24 8.99 -11.21 -8.52
N TYR A 25 8.45 -12.24 -7.87
CA TYR A 25 8.78 -12.62 -6.50
C TYR A 25 9.25 -14.07 -6.38
N ALA A 26 9.50 -14.73 -7.52
CA ALA A 26 9.91 -16.12 -7.57
C ALA A 26 11.34 -16.34 -7.05
N ASP A 27 12.22 -15.36 -7.30
CA ASP A 27 13.57 -15.35 -6.75
C ASP A 27 13.56 -14.74 -5.32
N PRO A 28 14.14 -15.44 -4.34
CA PRO A 28 14.09 -15.03 -2.94
C PRO A 28 14.88 -13.74 -2.64
N ASP A 29 16.00 -13.50 -3.32
CA ASP A 29 16.83 -12.30 -3.12
C ASP A 29 16.11 -11.07 -3.68
N ASP A 30 15.53 -11.24 -4.87
CA ASP A 30 14.71 -10.25 -5.56
C ASP A 30 13.45 -9.89 -4.76
N ARG A 31 12.83 -10.89 -4.12
CA ARG A 31 11.71 -10.68 -3.21
C ARG A 31 12.16 -9.95 -1.95
N ALA A 32 13.26 -10.37 -1.32
CA ALA A 32 13.78 -9.74 -0.11
C ALA A 32 14.15 -8.26 -0.34
N ALA A 33 14.74 -7.94 -1.50
CA ALA A 33 15.05 -6.57 -1.89
C ALA A 33 13.78 -5.71 -2.00
N ARG A 34 12.72 -6.23 -2.61
CA ARG A 34 11.41 -5.55 -2.71
C ARG A 34 10.73 -5.39 -1.35
N GLU A 35 10.78 -6.41 -0.50
CA GLU A 35 10.25 -6.31 0.87
C GLU A 35 11.03 -5.29 1.71
N ALA A 36 12.33 -5.12 1.47
CA ALA A 36 13.17 -4.17 2.20
C ALA A 36 12.82 -2.70 1.92
N VAL A 37 12.31 -2.39 0.72
CA VAL A 37 11.88 -1.03 0.36
C VAL A 37 10.45 -0.71 0.78
N VAL A 38 9.64 -1.72 1.15
CA VAL A 38 8.30 -1.51 1.70
C VAL A 38 8.41 -1.30 3.22
N PRO A 39 7.90 -0.19 3.79
CA PRO A 39 7.93 0.03 5.24
C PRO A 39 7.28 -1.08 6.07
N ALA A 40 6.21 -1.70 5.57
CA ALA A 40 5.58 -2.88 6.17
C ALA A 40 6.42 -4.17 6.09
N ARG A 41 7.59 -4.14 5.43
CA ARG A 41 8.55 -5.24 5.31
C ARG A 41 7.99 -6.55 4.73
N ARG A 42 6.99 -6.42 3.85
CA ARG A 42 6.38 -7.55 3.15
C ARG A 42 5.75 -7.11 1.85
N ILE A 43 5.63 -8.04 0.91
CA ILE A 43 4.73 -7.90 -0.23
C ILE A 43 3.29 -8.07 0.26
N GLY A 44 2.39 -7.22 -0.22
CA GLY A 44 0.97 -7.31 0.07
C GLY A 44 0.34 -8.57 -0.51
N ARG A 45 -0.80 -8.97 0.02
CA ARG A 45 -1.60 -10.10 -0.43
C ARG A 45 -2.93 -9.59 -0.97
N PRO A 46 -3.63 -10.37 -1.83
CA PRO A 46 -4.96 -9.99 -2.30
C PRO A 46 -5.96 -9.74 -1.16
N SER A 47 -5.77 -10.41 -0.01
CA SER A 47 -6.56 -10.18 1.20
C SER A 47 -6.41 -8.76 1.76
N ASP A 48 -5.24 -8.12 1.64
CA ASP A 48 -5.06 -6.74 2.13
C ASP A 48 -5.96 -5.75 1.37
N ILE A 49 -6.14 -5.98 0.07
CA ILE A 49 -7.05 -5.19 -0.77
C ILE A 49 -8.51 -5.56 -0.49
N ALA A 50 -8.81 -6.85 -0.32
CA ALA A 50 -10.15 -7.32 0.01
C ALA A 50 -10.65 -6.73 1.34
N ASP A 51 -9.81 -6.70 2.37
CA ASP A 51 -10.15 -6.15 3.68
C ASP A 51 -10.42 -4.64 3.60
N ALA A 52 -9.63 -3.91 2.81
CA ALA A 52 -9.87 -2.49 2.55
C ALA A 52 -11.21 -2.25 1.82
N ALA A 53 -11.51 -3.06 0.80
CA ALA A 53 -12.78 -2.99 0.08
C ALA A 53 -13.98 -3.36 0.98
N LEU A 54 -13.82 -4.36 1.86
CA LEU A 54 -14.83 -4.72 2.86
C LEU A 54 -15.06 -3.59 3.85
N PHE A 55 -14.00 -2.92 4.33
CA PHE A 55 -14.12 -1.74 5.18
C PHE A 55 -14.94 -0.64 4.50
N LEU A 56 -14.58 -0.28 3.26
CA LEU A 56 -15.28 0.75 2.47
C LEU A 56 -16.73 0.38 2.14
N SER A 57 -17.03 -0.91 2.04
CA SER A 57 -18.39 -1.41 1.80
C SER A 57 -19.22 -1.53 3.10
N SER A 58 -18.62 -1.36 4.27
CA SER A 58 -19.27 -1.54 5.56
C SER A 58 -19.90 -0.24 6.08
N ALA A 59 -20.79 -0.36 7.07
CA ALA A 59 -21.33 0.80 7.79
C ALA A 59 -20.25 1.65 8.50
N ARG A 60 -19.04 1.12 8.70
CA ARG A 60 -17.92 1.85 9.33
C ARG A 60 -17.37 2.96 8.44
N ALA A 61 -17.61 2.89 7.14
CA ALA A 61 -17.20 3.90 6.17
C ALA A 61 -18.33 4.90 5.83
N ALA A 62 -19.40 4.98 6.64
CA ALA A 62 -20.59 5.79 6.33
C ALA A 62 -20.35 7.30 6.11
N TYR A 63 -19.23 7.82 6.59
CA TYR A 63 -18.81 9.22 6.40
C TYR A 63 -17.47 9.35 5.65
N VAL A 64 -16.97 8.26 5.08
CA VAL A 64 -15.75 8.24 4.27
C VAL A 64 -16.16 8.34 2.81
N SER A 65 -15.96 9.52 2.21
CA SER A 65 -16.27 9.77 0.81
C SER A 65 -15.32 10.81 0.21
N GLY A 66 -15.00 10.63 -1.08
CA GLY A 66 -14.15 11.57 -1.83
C GLY A 66 -12.66 11.48 -1.48
N ALA A 67 -12.23 10.36 -0.89
CA ALA A 67 -10.85 10.13 -0.50
C ALA A 67 -10.29 8.89 -1.20
N ASP A 68 -9.04 8.96 -1.63
CA ASP A 68 -8.30 7.81 -2.13
C ASP A 68 -7.73 7.01 -0.96
N LEU A 69 -7.96 5.69 -0.96
CA LEU A 69 -7.41 4.79 0.06
C LEU A 69 -6.22 4.03 -0.51
N VAL A 70 -5.02 4.50 -0.19
CA VAL A 70 -3.77 3.85 -0.58
C VAL A 70 -3.53 2.61 0.28
N VAL A 71 -3.34 1.45 -0.36
CA VAL A 71 -3.10 0.15 0.30
C VAL A 71 -1.83 -0.49 -0.27
N ASP A 72 -0.69 0.02 0.18
CA ASP A 72 0.62 -0.30 -0.41
C ASP A 72 1.74 -0.57 0.62
N GLY A 73 1.40 -0.69 1.90
CA GLY A 73 2.38 -0.82 2.97
C GLY A 73 3.26 0.41 3.17
N ALA A 74 2.75 1.59 2.79
CA ALA A 74 3.43 2.90 2.75
C ALA A 74 4.55 3.02 1.71
N PHE A 75 4.58 2.14 0.71
CA PHE A 75 5.59 2.14 -0.34
C PHE A 75 5.70 3.48 -1.09
N THR A 76 4.58 4.06 -1.50
CA THR A 76 4.52 5.36 -2.19
C THR A 76 5.05 6.53 -1.34
N GLN A 77 5.09 6.38 -0.01
CA GLN A 77 5.57 7.40 0.92
C GLN A 77 7.09 7.30 1.19
N THR A 78 7.78 6.37 0.54
CA THR A 78 9.21 6.12 0.79
C THR A 78 10.14 7.10 0.08
N LEU A 79 9.66 7.89 -0.88
CA LEU A 79 10.50 8.80 -1.67
C LEU A 79 11.36 9.70 -0.79
N MET A 80 10.76 10.29 0.26
CA MET A 80 11.48 11.17 1.18
C MET A 80 12.53 10.43 2.02
N THR A 81 12.34 9.14 2.27
CA THR A 81 13.29 8.28 2.99
C THR A 81 14.57 8.03 2.17
N HIS A 82 14.48 8.12 0.85
CA HIS A 82 15.63 7.95 -0.06
C HIS A 82 16.38 9.25 -0.36
N ILE A 83 15.86 10.41 0.04
CA ILE A 83 16.55 11.68 -0.12
C ILE A 83 17.63 11.82 0.97
N PRO A 84 18.92 11.99 0.61
CA PRO A 84 19.98 12.19 1.59
C PRO A 84 19.73 13.47 2.39
N ARG A 85 19.48 13.35 3.71
CA ARG A 85 19.36 14.52 4.58
C ARG A 85 20.75 15.09 4.88
N LYS A 86 20.96 16.38 4.59
CA LYS A 86 22.17 17.10 5.04
C LYS A 86 22.21 17.02 6.57
N ARG A 87 23.26 16.39 7.11
CA ARG A 87 23.44 16.25 8.55
C ARG A 87 23.58 17.68 9.12
N ALA A 88 22.73 18.04 10.09
CA ALA A 88 22.87 19.32 10.77
C ALA A 88 24.26 19.38 11.42
N PRO A 89 24.96 20.53 11.36
CA PRO A 89 26.24 20.66 12.05
C PRO A 89 26.01 20.39 13.54
N ALA A 90 26.90 19.59 14.14
CA ALA A 90 26.88 19.37 15.58
C ALA A 90 26.97 20.73 16.28
N ALA A 91 26.03 21.02 17.17
CA ALA A 91 26.13 22.18 18.04
C ALA A 91 27.39 21.98 18.90
N GLY A 92 28.37 22.87 18.71
CA GLY A 92 29.56 22.98 19.55
C GLY A 92 29.30 23.81 20.78
#